data_AF-A0AAD4DTF7-F1
#
_entry.id   AF-A0AAD4DTF7-F1
#
_cell.length_a   1.000
_cell.length_b   1.000
_cell.length_c   1.000
_cell.angle_alpha   90.00
_cell.angle_beta   90.00
_cell.angle_gamma   90.00
#
_symmetry.space_group_name_H-M   'P 1'
#
loop_
_entity.id
_entity.type
_entity.pdbx_description
1 polymer ?
#
loop_
_entity_poly.entity_id
_entity_poly.type
_entity_poly.pdbx_seq_one_letter_code
_entity_poly.pdbx_strand_id
1 'polypeptide(L)'
;MLVLNKSSTCDVCMEGYMTGRNSPHSIPCGHVFCQKCLGHLLRHTCPLCRTRFSPQDVRRLHVDDMQPPMIMTASIGEVPKTPILHP
;
A
#
# COMPACT_ATOMS: atom_id res chain seq x y z
N MET A 1 -17.87 11.62 0.28
CA MET A 1 -16.76 11.12 1.13
C MET A 1 -16.05 10.04 0.31
N LEU A 2 -14.76 10.22 -0.01
CA LEU A 2 -13.98 9.16 -0.65
C LEU A 2 -13.53 8.19 0.45
N VAL A 3 -13.92 6.92 0.37
CA VAL A 3 -13.51 5.89 1.33
C VAL A 3 -12.46 5.02 0.65
N LEU A 4 -11.23 5.05 1.16
CA LEU A 4 -10.17 4.14 0.70
C LEU A 4 -10.15 2.93 1.64
N ASN A 5 -10.42 1.74 1.11
CA ASN A 5 -10.40 0.51 1.90
C ASN A 5 -8.99 -0.08 1.96
N LYS A 6 -8.73 -0.95 2.95
CA LYS A 6 -7.41 -1.59 3.12
C LYS A 6 -7.04 -2.52 1.97
N SER A 7 -8.05 -3.02 1.25
CA SER A 7 -7.91 -3.80 0.01
C SER A 7 -7.74 -2.93 -1.23
N SER A 8 -7.61 -1.61 -1.10
CA SER A 8 -7.51 -0.72 -2.26
C SER A 8 -6.12 -0.85 -2.85
N THR A 9 -6.10 -1.09 -4.15
CA THR A 9 -4.89 -1.30 -4.93
C THR A 9 -4.81 -0.25 -6.03
N CYS A 10 -3.60 -0.05 -6.55
CA CYS A 10 -3.39 0.81 -7.70
C CYS A 10 -3.92 0.14 -8.97
N ASP A 11 -4.77 0.81 -9.76
CA ASP A 11 -5.32 0.26 -11.01
C ASP A 11 -4.25 -0.01 -12.11
N VAL A 12 -3.01 0.47 -11.93
CA VAL A 12 -1.92 0.29 -12.90
C VAL A 12 -1.03 -0.90 -12.54
N CYS A 13 -0.58 -1.01 -11.30
CA CYS A 13 0.31 -2.11 -10.86
C CYS A 13 -0.39 -3.19 -10.03
N MET A 14 -1.65 -2.99 -9.67
CA MET A 14 -2.47 -3.88 -8.82
C MET A 14 -1.89 -4.13 -7.41
N GLU A 15 -0.87 -3.36 -7.00
CA GLU A 15 -0.28 -3.43 -5.66
C GLU A 15 -1.10 -2.59 -4.66
N GLY A 16 -1.17 -3.05 -3.40
CA GLY A 16 -1.83 -2.34 -2.31
C GLY A 16 -1.21 -0.98 -2.02
N TYR A 17 -2.03 -0.01 -1.62
CA TYR A 17 -1.56 1.30 -1.23
C TYR A 17 -0.88 1.27 0.14
N MET A 18 0.39 1.68 0.19
CA MET A 18 1.24 1.70 1.39
C MET A 18 2.06 2.99 1.42
N THR A 19 2.83 3.25 2.47
CA THR A 19 3.74 4.41 2.51
C THR A 19 4.86 4.30 1.45
N GLY A 20 5.50 5.43 1.11
CA GLY A 20 6.61 5.46 0.15
C GLY A 20 6.16 5.40 -1.31
N ARG A 21 6.77 4.52 -2.12
CA ARG A 21 6.52 4.43 -3.57
C ARG A 21 5.11 3.94 -3.93
N ASN A 22 4.47 3.21 -3.01
CA ASN A 22 3.11 2.73 -3.15
C ASN A 22 2.06 3.71 -2.58
N SER A 23 2.48 4.93 -2.20
CA SER A 23 1.56 5.88 -1.60
C SER A 23 0.53 6.39 -2.62
N PRO A 24 -0.76 6.41 -2.24
CA PRO A 24 -1.84 6.82 -3.13
C PRO A 24 -1.77 8.32 -3.38
N HIS A 25 -2.01 8.71 -4.62
CA HIS A 25 -2.06 10.08 -5.07
C HIS A 25 -3.28 10.27 -5.97
N SER A 26 -4.06 11.30 -5.70
CA SER A 26 -5.18 11.72 -6.56
C SER A 26 -4.71 12.72 -7.60
N ILE A 27 -5.21 12.58 -8.83
CA ILE A 27 -5.08 13.60 -9.89
C ILE A 27 -6.39 14.38 -10.04
N PRO A 28 -6.43 15.52 -10.77
CA PRO A 28 -7.60 16.41 -10.87
C PRO A 28 -8.90 15.76 -11.32
N CYS A 29 -8.84 14.69 -12.13
CA CYS A 29 -10.05 13.96 -12.55
C CYS A 29 -10.62 13.03 -11.46
N GLY A 30 -9.99 12.92 -10.30
CA GLY A 30 -10.46 12.14 -9.15
C GLY A 30 -9.93 10.71 -9.07
N HIS A 31 -9.25 10.21 -10.11
CA HIS A 31 -8.64 8.87 -10.07
C HIS A 31 -7.38 8.85 -9.20
N VAL A 32 -7.11 7.69 -8.59
CA VAL A 32 -6.02 7.50 -7.63
C VAL A 32 -5.03 6.47 -8.15
N PHE A 33 -3.74 6.78 -8.06
CA PHE A 33 -2.65 5.90 -8.49
C PHE A 33 -1.51 5.95 -7.47
N CYS A 34 -0.63 4.94 -7.46
CA CYS A 34 0.55 5.02 -6.61
C CYS A 34 1.62 5.97 -7.18
N GLN A 35 2.47 6.53 -6.31
CA GLN A 35 3.54 7.44 -6.67
C GLN A 35 4.45 6.89 -7.78
N LYS A 36 4.81 5.61 -7.70
CA LYS A 36 5.60 4.89 -8.71
C LYS A 36 4.93 4.92 -10.09
N CYS A 37 3.65 4.56 -10.16
CA CYS A 37 2.92 4.49 -11.43
C CYS A 37 2.70 5.88 -12.05
N LEU A 38 2.41 6.90 -11.24
CA LEU A 38 2.31 8.28 -11.72
C LEU A 38 3.64 8.78 -12.30
N GLY A 39 4.76 8.48 -11.63
CA GLY A 39 6.10 8.87 -12.09
C GLY A 39 6.50 8.26 -13.43
N HIS A 40 5.89 7.15 -13.84
CA HIS A 40 6.12 6.52 -15.14
C HIS A 40 5.19 7.01 -16.27
N LEU A 41 4.24 7.91 -15.98
CA LEU A 41 3.34 8.45 -17.00
C LEU A 41 4.03 9.52 -17.85
N LEU A 42 4.42 9.17 -19.08
CA LEU A 42 5.10 10.08 -20.01
C LEU A 42 4.25 11.29 -20.46
N ARG A 43 2.91 11.19 -20.41
CA ARG A 43 2.01 12.18 -21.04
C ARG A 43 1.13 12.96 -20.06
N HIS A 44 1.31 12.76 -18.75
CA HIS A 44 0.42 13.31 -17.71
C HIS A 44 -1.07 13.21 -18.11
N THR A 45 -1.44 12.00 -18.55
CA THR A 45 -2.79 11.64 -18.99
C THR A 45 -3.29 10.53 -18.08
N CYS A 46 -4.50 10.69 -17.55
CA CYS A 46 -5.12 9.65 -16.72
C CYS A 46 -5.28 8.34 -17.52
N PRO A 47 -4.78 7.20 -17.01
CA PRO A 47 -4.98 5.89 -17.64
C PRO A 47 -6.44 5.46 -17.79
N LEU A 48 -7.33 5.95 -16.91
CA LEU A 48 -8.72 5.50 -16.83
C LEU A 48 -9.65 6.36 -17.70
N CYS A 49 -9.61 7.69 -17.54
CA CYS A 49 -10.53 8.60 -18.24
C CYS A 49 -9.86 9.48 -19.30
N ARG A 50 -8.53 9.35 -19.50
CA ARG A 50 -7.74 10.10 -20.50
C ARG A 50 -7.72 11.62 -20.32
N THR A 51 -8.21 12.14 -19.21
CA THR A 51 -8.08 13.56 -18.84
C THR A 51 -6.62 13.93 -18.65
N ARG A 52 -6.18 15.04 -19.25
CA ARG A 52 -4.85 15.63 -19.02
C ARG A 52 -4.80 16.26 -17.63
N PHE A 53 -3.65 16.21 -17.00
CA PHE A 53 -3.41 16.86 -15.71
C PHE A 53 -2.01 17.47 -15.67
N SER A 54 -1.80 18.40 -14.73
CA SER A 54 -0.47 18.96 -14.47
C SER A 54 0.13 18.26 -13.25
N PRO A 55 1.45 17.98 -13.22
CA PRO A 55 2.12 17.36 -12.07
C PRO A 55 1.94 18.12 -10.75
N GLN A 56 1.82 19.45 -10.82
CA GLN A 56 1.57 20.32 -9.67
C GLN A 56 0.20 20.11 -9.01
N ASP A 57 -0.76 19.54 -9.75
CA ASP A 57 -2.12 19.30 -9.25
C ASP A 57 -2.28 17.91 -8.63
N VAL A 58 -1.22 17.10 -8.64
CA VAL A 58 -1.20 15.76 -8.06
C VAL A 58 -1.09 15.90 -6.54
N ARG A 59 -2.04 15.30 -5.80
CA ARG A 59 -2.08 15.37 -4.35
C ARG A 59 -1.89 14.00 -3.73
N ARG A 60 -0.97 13.89 -2.77
CA ARG A 60 -0.81 12.68 -1.96
C ARG A 60 -2.02 12.52 -1.05
N LEU A 61 -2.58 11.31 -1.01
CA LEU A 61 -3.60 10.93 -0.04
C LEU A 61 -2.90 10.31 1.16
N HIS A 62 -3.18 10.84 2.35
CA HIS A 62 -2.73 10.22 3.59
C HIS A 62 -3.67 9.05 3.91
N VAL A 63 -3.07 7.87 4.06
CA VAL A 63 -3.77 6.67 4.52
C VAL A 63 -3.27 6.43 5.92
N ASP A 64 -4.18 6.39 6.89
CA ASP A 64 -3.85 5.94 8.23
C ASP A 64 -3.46 4.47 8.12
N ASP A 65 -2.15 4.21 8.11
CA ASP A 65 -1.65 2.87 8.24
C ASP A 65 -1.87 2.44 9.69
N MET A 66 -3.07 1.93 9.98
CA MET A 66 -3.21 1.00 11.09
C MET A 66 -2.57 -0.32 10.66
N GLN A 67 -1.24 -0.35 10.52
CA GLN A 67 -0.55 -1.61 10.71
C GLN A 67 -0.74 -1.99 12.18
N PRO A 68 -1.40 -3.12 12.51
CA PRO A 68 -1.17 -3.72 13.81
C PRO A 68 0.36 -3.89 13.93
N PRO A 69 0.97 -3.57 15.08
CA PRO A 69 2.39 -3.86 15.25
C PRO A 69 2.58 -5.32 14.87
N MET A 70 3.45 -5.58 13.89
CA MET A 70 3.90 -6.93 13.58
C MET A 70 4.50 -7.49 14.87
N ILE A 71 3.71 -8.26 15.62
CA ILE A 71 4.23 -9.07 16.71
C ILE A 71 5.12 -10.09 15.99
N MET A 72 6.42 -9.86 16.02
CA MET A 72 7.38 -10.89 15.67
C MET A 72 7.16 -12.01 16.67
N THR A 73 6.36 -13.01 16.31
CA THR A 73 6.34 -14.28 17.05
C THR A 73 7.72 -14.87 16.87
N ALA A 74 8.60 -14.60 17.84
CA ALA A 74 9.83 -15.34 18.00
C ALA A 74 9.44 -16.81 18.16
N SER A 75 9.77 -17.62 17.17
CA SER A 75 9.75 -19.07 17.29
C SER A 75 10.73 -19.45 18.40
N ILE A 76 10.24 -19.58 19.64
CA ILE A 76 10.95 -20.33 20.66
C ILE A 76 11.02 -21.78 20.20
N GLY A 77 12.22 -22.17 19.74
CA GLY A 77 12.56 -23.55 19.43
C GLY A 77 12.31 -24.46 20.65
N GLU A 78 11.98 -25.70 20.31
CA GLU A 78 11.51 -26.78 21.18
C GLU A 78 12.37 -27.01 22.44
N VAL A 79 11.72 -27.18 23.58
CA VAL A 79 12.33 -27.73 24.81
C VAL A 79 12.54 -29.24 24.61
N PRO A 80 13.77 -29.78 24.70
CA PRO A 80 13.97 -31.21 24.70
C PRO A 80 13.32 -31.83 25.94
N LYS A 81 12.35 -32.72 25.71
CA LYS A 81 11.71 -33.54 26.74
C LYS A 81 12.76 -34.44 27.38
N THR A 82 13.20 -34.15 28.60
CA THR A 82 13.92 -35.13 29.42
C THR A 82 12.94 -36.23 29.84
N PRO A 83 13.27 -37.52 29.65
CA PRO A 83 12.43 -38.60 30.14
C PRO A 83 12.49 -38.65 31.67
N ILE A 84 11.35 -38.45 32.31
CA ILE A 84 11.20 -38.68 33.76
C ILE A 84 11.21 -40.20 33.97
N LEU A 85 12.28 -40.73 34.54
CA LEU A 85 12.29 -42.07 35.12
C LEU A 85 11.68 -41.96 36.53
N HIS A 86 10.46 -42.47 36.67
CA HIS A 86 9.80 -42.72 37.96
C HIS A 86 10.29 -44.08 38.52
N PRO A 87 10.15 -44.33 39.84
CA PRO A 87 11.04 -45.17 40.65
C PRO A 87 10.99 -46.67 40.36
#